data_AF-A0A060CST1-F1
#
_entry.id   AF-A0A060CST1-F1
#
_cell.length_a   1.000
_cell.length_b   1.000
_cell.length_c   1.000
_cell.angle_alpha   90.00
_cell.angle_beta   90.00
_cell.angle_gamma   90.00
#
_symmetry.space_group_name_H-M   'P 1'
#
loop_
_entity.id
_entity.type
_entity.pdbx_description
1 polymer ?
#
loop_
_entity_poly.entity_id
_entity_poly.type
_entity_poly.pdbx_seq_one_letter_code
_entity_poly.pdbx_strand_id
1 'polypeptide(L)'
;EPEWDQQTEVWVRELDADTLALVGEESVVWSGAVRGAVWAEGPHLYRRGDDVLLMASEGGTGFFHALSVARGSDPPWAVRRLRRQSCAHPPVTSATPAR
;
A
#
# COMPACT_ATOMS: atom_id res chain seq x y z
N GLU A 1 -6.81 9.29 -12.86
CA GLU A 1 -6.44 10.64 -12.39
C GLU A 1 -6.60 10.70 -10.88
N PRO A 2 -5.74 11.43 -10.15
CA PRO A 2 -5.82 11.52 -8.71
C PRO A 2 -7.12 12.23 -8.26
N GLU A 3 -7.74 11.72 -7.21
CA GLU A 3 -8.92 12.26 -6.53
C GLU A 3 -8.58 13.52 -5.71
N TRP A 4 -7.31 13.73 -5.30
CA TRP A 4 -6.84 14.92 -4.57
C TRP A 4 -5.34 15.21 -4.81
N ASP A 5 -4.88 16.40 -4.43
CA ASP A 5 -3.47 16.81 -4.57
C ASP A 5 -2.53 15.89 -3.77
N GLN A 6 -1.38 15.53 -4.36
CA GLN A 6 -0.38 14.62 -3.77
C GLN A 6 -0.87 13.18 -3.49
N GLN A 7 -2.00 12.76 -4.07
CA GLN A 7 -2.38 11.35 -4.05
C GLN A 7 -1.35 10.54 -4.85
N THR A 8 -0.85 9.48 -4.23
CA THR A 8 0.00 8.48 -4.90
C THR A 8 -0.68 7.12 -4.88
N GLU A 9 -0.08 6.20 -5.64
CA GLU A 9 -0.58 4.86 -5.87
C GLU A 9 0.55 3.86 -5.64
N VAL A 10 0.19 2.64 -5.24
CA VAL A 10 1.09 1.50 -5.28
C VAL A 10 0.88 0.79 -6.60
N TRP A 11 1.96 0.63 -7.35
CA TRP A 11 2.01 -0.06 -8.63
C TRP A 11 2.73 -1.39 -8.43
N VAL A 12 2.26 -2.45 -9.09
CA VAL A 12 2.87 -3.78 -9.05
C VAL A 12 3.03 -4.30 -10.47
N ARG A 13 4.21 -4.88 -10.71
CA ARG A 13 4.58 -5.60 -11.92
C ARG A 13 5.42 -6.81 -11.55
N GLU A 14 5.37 -7.85 -12.38
CA GLU A 14 6.17 -9.06 -12.18
C GLU A 14 7.66 -8.78 -12.50
N LEU A 15 8.54 -9.33 -11.67
CA LEU A 15 9.99 -9.34 -11.89
C LEU A 15 10.39 -10.76 -12.28
N ASP A 16 10.90 -10.91 -13.50
CA ASP A 16 11.56 -12.14 -13.93
C ASP A 16 12.93 -12.22 -13.25
N ALA A 17 13.12 -13.25 -12.42
CA ALA A 17 14.32 -13.38 -11.57
C ALA A 17 15.57 -13.84 -12.33
N ASP A 18 15.40 -14.49 -13.49
CA ASP A 18 16.52 -14.99 -14.29
C ASP A 18 17.12 -13.86 -15.14
N THR A 19 16.25 -13.01 -15.68
CA THR A 19 16.63 -11.89 -16.55
C THR A 19 16.76 -10.56 -15.80
N LEU A 20 16.25 -10.48 -14.57
CA LEU A 20 16.13 -9.26 -13.76
C LEU A 20 15.35 -8.14 -14.47
N ALA A 21 14.38 -8.51 -15.30
CA ALA A 21 13.55 -7.59 -16.06
C ALA A 21 12.12 -7.57 -15.53
N LEU A 22 11.48 -6.39 -15.58
CA LEU A 22 10.06 -6.29 -15.33
C LEU A 22 9.26 -6.80 -16.54
N VAL A 23 8.40 -7.77 -16.32
CA VAL A 23 7.61 -8.45 -17.35
C VAL A 23 6.11 -8.32 -17.07
N GLY A 24 5.28 -8.68 -18.05
CA GLY A 24 3.82 -8.66 -17.90
C GLY A 24 3.21 -7.26 -17.77
N GLU A 25 1.95 -7.23 -17.36
CA GLU A 25 1.14 -6.03 -17.16
C GLU A 25 1.49 -5.35 -15.84
N GLU A 26 1.53 -4.02 -15.87
CA GLU A 26 1.66 -3.20 -14.67
C GLU A 26 0.26 -2.82 -14.16
N SER A 27 0.03 -2.92 -12.85
CA SER A 27 -1.28 -2.63 -12.27
C SER A 27 -1.20 -1.76 -11.04
N VAL A 28 -2.15 -0.83 -10.91
CA VAL A 28 -2.39 -0.08 -9.66
C VAL A 28 -3.16 -0.97 -8.71
N VAL A 29 -2.62 -1.11 -7.51
CA VAL A 29 -3.07 -2.10 -6.55
C VAL A 29 -3.78 -1.50 -5.35
N TRP A 30 -3.42 -0.25 -5.03
CA TRP A 30 -3.88 0.48 -3.87
C TRP A 30 -3.52 1.96 -3.99
N SER A 31 -4.31 2.86 -3.40
CA SER A 31 -4.01 4.30 -3.37
C SER A 31 -4.25 4.91 -1.99
N GLY A 32 -3.72 4.23 -0.97
CA GLY A 32 -3.84 4.60 0.45
C GLY A 32 -5.06 4.00 1.16
N ALA A 33 -5.07 4.01 2.48
CA ALA A 33 -6.25 3.68 3.28
C ALA A 33 -7.14 4.90 3.46
N VAL A 34 -6.54 6.09 3.59
CA VAL A 34 -7.22 7.32 4.01
C VAL A 34 -7.41 8.25 2.83
N ARG A 35 -8.67 8.62 2.56
CA ARG A 35 -8.98 9.65 1.55
C ARG A 35 -8.46 11.01 1.99
N GLY A 36 -7.76 11.71 1.10
CA GLY A 36 -7.12 13.00 1.39
C GLY A 36 -5.75 12.88 2.08
N ALA A 37 -5.30 11.67 2.45
CA ALA A 37 -3.91 11.48 2.87
C ALA A 37 -2.99 11.51 1.64
N VAL A 38 -1.80 12.05 1.85
CA VAL A 38 -0.79 12.23 0.80
C VAL A 38 0.27 11.13 0.90
N TRP A 39 0.95 10.84 -0.21
CA TRP A 39 2.16 10.02 -0.22
C TRP A 39 1.99 8.62 0.41
N ALA A 40 1.10 7.81 -0.17
CA ALA A 40 1.19 6.36 -0.02
C ALA A 40 2.53 5.89 -0.61
N GLU A 41 3.43 5.41 0.26
CA GLU A 41 4.82 5.10 -0.08
C GLU A 41 5.36 3.90 0.71
N GLY A 42 6.57 3.46 0.38
CA GLY A 42 7.22 2.31 1.04
C GLY A 42 6.39 1.01 1.05
N PRO A 43 5.79 0.58 -0.09
CA PRO A 43 4.93 -0.59 -0.11
C PRO A 43 5.71 -1.89 0.11
N HIS A 44 5.16 -2.76 0.96
CA HIS A 44 5.63 -4.12 1.22
C HIS A 44 4.46 -5.10 1.11
N LEU A 45 4.67 -6.20 0.38
CA LEU A 45 3.70 -7.28 0.27
C LEU A 45 4.13 -8.47 1.14
N TYR A 46 3.19 -8.99 1.93
CA TYR A 46 3.38 -10.18 2.75
C TYR A 46 2.30 -11.21 2.45
N ARG A 47 2.67 -12.49 2.43
CA ARG A 47 1.73 -13.61 2.39
C ARG A 47 1.52 -14.17 3.78
N ARG A 48 0.26 -14.31 4.21
CA ARG A 48 -0.12 -14.94 5.48
C ARG A 48 -1.27 -15.92 5.24
N GLY A 49 -0.94 -17.20 5.08
CA GLY A 49 -1.91 -18.22 4.66
C GLY A 49 -2.46 -17.89 3.27
N ASP A 50 -3.77 -17.82 3.15
CA ASP A 50 -4.49 -17.50 1.90
C ASP A 50 -4.56 -16.00 1.61
N ASP A 51 -4.06 -15.18 2.54
CA ASP A 51 -4.15 -13.72 2.43
C ASP A 51 -2.85 -13.08 1.96
N VAL A 52 -3.04 -11.98 1.24
CA VAL A 52 -1.98 -11.01 0.92
C VAL A 52 -2.23 -9.74 1.74
N LEU A 53 -1.20 -9.29 2.45
CA LEU A 53 -1.16 -8.03 3.16
C LEU A 53 -0.29 -7.04 2.38
N LEU A 54 -0.81 -5.85 2.11
CA LEU A 54 -0.03 -4.72 1.62
C LEU A 54 0.12 -3.73 2.76
N MET A 55 1.36 -3.51 3.20
CA MET A 55 1.71 -2.48 4.18
C MET A 55 2.40 -1.33 3.45
N ALA A 56 2.01 -0.10 3.74
CA ALA A 56 2.69 1.09 3.25
C ALA A 56 2.52 2.24 4.24
N SER A 57 3.40 3.23 4.16
CA SER A 57 3.24 4.49 4.89
C SER A 57 2.38 5.48 4.11
N GLU A 58 1.71 6.37 4.82
CA GLU A 58 0.97 7.53 4.31
C GLU A 58 1.38 8.76 5.15
N GLY A 59 1.22 9.96 4.58
CA GLY A 59 1.45 11.24 5.26
C GLY A 59 2.92 11.72 5.29
N GLY A 60 3.84 10.98 4.66
CA GLY A 60 5.27 11.30 4.58
C GLY A 60 6.04 10.99 5.86
N THR A 61 7.36 11.15 5.84
CA THR A 61 8.26 10.85 6.98
C THR A 61 8.24 11.87 8.13
N GLY A 62 7.21 12.73 8.17
CA GLY A 62 7.08 13.84 9.12
C GLY A 62 6.04 13.60 10.21
N PHE A 63 5.41 14.68 10.67
CA PHE A 63 4.43 14.65 11.77
C PHE A 63 3.21 13.76 11.48
N PHE A 64 2.82 13.65 10.21
CA PHE A 64 1.66 12.86 9.79
C PHE A 64 2.02 11.42 9.38
N HIS A 65 3.26 10.98 9.62
CA HIS A 65 3.70 9.63 9.27
C HIS A 65 2.81 8.57 9.94
N ALA A 66 2.25 7.70 9.12
CA ALA A 66 1.39 6.62 9.55
C ALA A 66 1.61 5.38 8.70
N LEU A 67 1.54 4.20 9.31
CA LEU A 67 1.50 2.93 8.59
C LEU A 67 0.05 2.43 8.47
N SER A 68 -0.29 2.01 7.26
CA SER A 68 -1.59 1.44 6.89
C SER A 68 -1.40 0.05 6.28
N VAL A 69 -2.39 -0.82 6.48
CA VAL A 69 -2.37 -2.18 5.93
C VAL A 69 -3.69 -2.50 5.22
N ALA A 70 -3.61 -2.94 3.96
CA ALA A 70 -4.71 -3.52 3.22
C ALA A 70 -4.59 -5.06 3.18
N ARG A 71 -5.72 -5.75 3.06
CA ARG A 71 -5.80 -7.22 3.00
C ARG A 71 -6.67 -7.66 1.82
N GLY A 72 -6.27 -8.73 1.15
CA GLY A 72 -7.06 -9.39 0.11
C GLY A 72 -6.87 -10.91 0.12
N SER A 73 -7.85 -11.61 -0.44
CA SER A 73 -7.90 -13.07 -0.55
C SER A 73 -7.80 -13.48 -2.02
N ASP A 74 -6.60 -13.80 -2.49
CA ASP A 74 -6.27 -14.63 -3.67
C ASP A 74 -4.78 -14.47 -4.05
N PRO A 75 -4.10 -15.53 -4.52
CA PRO A 75 -2.85 -15.41 -5.26
C PRO A 75 -2.97 -15.93 -6.72
N PRO A 76 -2.17 -15.44 -7.70
CA PRO A 76 -0.72 -15.79 -7.73
C PRO A 76 0.26 -14.65 -8.09
N TRP A 77 -0.19 -13.62 -8.79
CA TRP A 77 0.48 -12.38 -9.21
C TRP A 77 -0.57 -11.24 -9.31
N ALA A 78 -1.81 -11.53 -8.88
CA ALA A 78 -2.99 -10.73 -9.10
C ALA A 78 -3.21 -9.81 -7.91
N VAL A 79 -2.77 -8.56 -8.01
CA VAL A 79 -3.44 -7.53 -7.25
C VAL A 79 -4.60 -6.98 -8.04
N ARG A 80 -5.61 -7.83 -8.25
CA ARG A 80 -6.89 -7.38 -8.79
C ARG A 80 -7.72 -6.87 -7.61
N ARG A 81 -7.37 -5.66 -7.16
CA ARG A 81 -8.12 -4.84 -6.19
C ARG A 81 -8.07 -5.37 -4.76
N LEU A 82 -7.03 -4.98 -4.02
CA LEU A 82 -7.06 -5.05 -2.56
C LEU A 82 -8.23 -4.21 -2.06
N ARG A 83 -9.05 -4.76 -1.17
CA ARG A 83 -10.09 -3.95 -0.52
C ARG A 83 -9.38 -2.98 0.40
N ARG A 84 -9.72 -1.69 0.28
CA ARG A 84 -9.40 -0.70 1.31
C ARG A 84 -10.07 -1.21 2.59
N GLN A 85 -9.28 -1.80 3.47
CA GLN A 85 -9.72 -1.99 4.84
C GLN A 85 -9.37 -0.69 5.53
N SER A 86 -10.37 0.17 5.75
CA SER A 86 -10.16 1.27 6.68
C SER A 86 -9.84 0.61 8.01
N CYS A 87 -8.68 0.90 8.58
CA CYS A 87 -8.41 0.56 9.95
C CYS A 87 -9.54 1.24 10.76
N ALA A 88 -10.42 0.47 11.38
CA ALA A 88 -11.42 0.99 12.33
C ALA A 88 -10.75 1.50 13.64
N HIS A 89 -9.43 1.54 13.65
CA HIS A 89 -8.56 1.96 14.74
C HIS A 89 -7.53 2.95 14.17
N PRO A 90 -7.04 3.91 14.97
CA PRO A 90 -6.00 4.86 14.58
C PRO A 90 -4.78 4.13 13.97
N PRO A 91 -3.94 4.83 13.17
CA PRO A 91 -2.77 4.24 12.52
C PRO A 91 -1.96 3.39 13.51
N VAL A 92 -1.49 2.23 13.06
CA VAL A 92 -0.83 1.21 13.89
C VAL A 92 0.34 1.81 14.69
N THR A 93 0.96 2.84 14.12
CA THR A 93 1.89 3.74 14.79
C THR A 93 1.71 5.15 14.22
N SER A 94 1.49 6.15 15.08
CA SER A 94 1.78 7.55 14.78
C SER A 94 2.67 8.08 15.90
N ALA A 95 3.75 8.80 15.56
CA ALA A 95 4.61 9.40 16.57
C ALA A 95 3.85 10.55 17.27
N THR A 96 3.27 10.27 18.44
CA THR A 96 2.86 11.35 19.35
C THR A 96 4.12 11.93 19.97
N PRO A 97 4.42 13.23 19.80
CA PRO A 97 5.57 13.82 20.50
C PRO A 97 5.33 13.70 22.01
N ALA A 98 6.34 13.21 22.73
CA ALA A 98 6.37 13.31 24.17
C ALA A 98 6.28 14.80 24.55
N ARG A 99 5.29 15.15 25.37
CA ARG A 99 5.18 16.50 25.96
C ARG A 99 6.31 16.75 26.94
#